data_AF-A0A1U7PQD3-F1
#
_entry.id   AF-A0A1U7PQD3-F1
#
_cell.length_a   1.000
_cell.length_b   1.000
_cell.length_c   1.000
_cell.angle_alpha   90.00
_cell.angle_beta   90.00
_cell.angle_gamma   90.00
#
_symmetry.space_group_name_H-M   'P 1'
#
loop_
_entity.id
_entity.type
_entity.pdbx_description
1 polymer ?
#
loop_
_entity_poly.entity_id
_entity_poly.type
_entity_poly.pdbx_seq_one_letter_code
_entity_poly.pdbx_strand_id
1 'polypeptide(L)' 'MSQTIYEQIGNIAINAKQPITVNELGNKLGIVNSGRNIYNYIRGAVTHFRSQGKADIAGRIEGVYTDEKGLYVYQKK' A
#
# COMPACT_ATOMS: atom_id res chain seq x y z
N MET A 1 5.63 12.72 16.02
CA MET A 1 6.28 12.48 14.71
C MET A 1 5.21 11.97 13.75
N SER A 2 4.84 12.76 12.75
CA SER A 2 3.83 12.36 11.76
C SER A 2 4.42 11.30 10.85
N GLN A 3 3.93 10.07 10.94
CA GLN A 3 4.27 9.01 9.97
C GLN A 3 3.87 9.46 8.57
N THR A 4 4.75 9.25 7.59
CA THR A 4 4.40 9.51 6.19
C THR A 4 3.35 8.51 5.73
N ILE A 5 2.53 8.87 4.72
CA ILE A 5 1.55 7.96 4.12
C ILE A 5 2.21 6.63 3.70
N TYR A 6 3.47 6.67 3.22
CA TYR A 6 4.22 5.47 2.84
C TYR A 6 4.51 4.57 4.04
N GLU A 7 4.90 5.12 5.19
CA GLU A 7 5.10 4.34 6.41
C GLU A 7 3.82 3.72 6.93
N GLN A 8 2.70 4.44 6.84
CA GLN A 8 1.39 3.88 7.19
C GLN A 8 1.02 2.71 6.27
N ILE A 9 1.22 2.85 4.95
CA ILE A 9 1.00 1.77 3.98
C ILE A 9 1.88 0.55 4.28
N GLY A 10 3.16 0.76 4.60
CA GLY A 10 4.07 -0.32 4.99
C GLY A 10 3.62 -1.04 6.26
N ASN A 11 3.27 -0.30 7.31
CA ASN A 11 2.81 -0.88 8.57
C ASN A 11 1.50 -1.66 8.40
N ILE A 12 0.54 -1.12 7.64
CA ILE A 12 -0.71 -1.82 7.34
C ILE A 12 -0.40 -3.12 6.59
N ALA A 13 0.51 -3.09 5.61
CA ALA A 13 0.85 -4.27 4.84
C ALA A 13 1.55 -5.37 5.66
N ILE A 14 2.42 -5.00 6.60
CA ILE A 14 3.11 -5.95 7.49
C ILE A 14 2.12 -6.63 8.45
N ASN A 15 1.14 -5.87 8.95
CA ASN A 15 0.15 -6.37 9.90
C ASN A 15 -1.08 -7.03 9.24
N ALA A 16 -1.20 -6.93 7.92
CA ALA A 16 -2.31 -7.49 7.17
C ALA A 16 -2.21 -9.03 7.13
N LYS A 17 -3.22 -9.69 7.71
CA LYS A 17 -3.39 -11.15 7.64
C LYS A 17 -4.18 -11.61 6.41
N GLN A 18 -4.87 -10.68 5.76
CA GLN A 18 -5.71 -10.89 4.60
C GLN A 18 -5.48 -9.77 3.58
N PRO A 19 -5.79 -9.98 2.29
CA PRO A 19 -5.72 -8.93 1.29
C PRO A 19 -6.59 -7.74 1.70
N ILE A 20 -6.07 -6.54 1.53
CA ILE A 20 -6.75 -5.28 1.84
C ILE A 20 -7.10 -4.61 0.51
N THR A 21 -8.36 -4.21 0.35
CA THR A 21 -8.77 -3.49 -0.85
C THR A 21 -8.23 -2.07 -0.84
N VAL A 22 -7.99 -1.48 -2.02
CA VAL A 22 -7.60 -0.06 -2.14
C VAL A 22 -8.58 0.87 -1.45
N ASN A 23 -9.87 0.51 -1.46
CA ASN A 23 -10.93 1.27 -0.82
C ASN A 23 -10.80 1.19 0.72
N GLU A 24 -10.60 -0.01 1.28
CA GLU A 24 -10.29 -0.17 2.72
C GLU A 24 -9.02 0.59 3.13
N LEU A 25 -7.95 0.50 2.34
CA LEU A 25 -6.72 1.25 2.59
C LEU A 25 -6.99 2.76 2.58
N GLY A 26 -7.76 3.24 1.60
CA GLY A 26 -8.20 4.63 1.54
C GLY A 26 -8.94 5.07 2.79
N ASN A 27 -9.85 4.23 3.30
CA ASN A 27 -10.60 4.48 4.53
C ASN A 27 -9.67 4.54 5.75
N LYS A 28 -8.73 3.60 5.88
CA LYS A 28 -7.74 3.57 6.98
C LYS A 28 -6.82 4.78 6.97
N LEU A 29 -6.46 5.28 5.79
CA LEU A 29 -5.58 6.45 5.63
C LEU A 29 -6.34 7.78 5.60
N GLY A 30 -7.68 7.77 5.57
CA GLY A 30 -8.50 8.97 5.43
C GLY A 30 -8.42 9.66 4.05
N ILE A 31 -8.03 8.92 3.00
CA ILE A 31 -7.77 9.45 1.64
C ILE A 31 -9.00 9.27 0.71
N VAL A 32 -10.09 8.66 1.19
CA VAL A 32 -11.27 8.20 0.43
C VAL A 32 -11.89 9.25 -0.51
N ASN A 33 -11.68 10.55 -0.26
CA ASN A 33 -12.30 11.65 -1.03
C ASN A 33 -11.34 12.61 -1.70
N SER A 34 -10.02 12.36 -1.67
CA SER A 34 -9.09 13.19 -2.44
C SER A 34 -8.77 12.46 -3.74
N GLY A 35 -9.09 13.06 -4.89
CA GLY A 35 -8.83 12.52 -6.24
C GLY A 35 -7.36 12.18 -6.59
N ARG A 36 -6.49 12.02 -5.60
CA ARG A 36 -5.16 11.42 -5.69
C ARG A 36 -5.26 9.90 -5.59
N ASN A 37 -4.97 9.26 -6.72
CA ASN A 37 -4.97 7.82 -6.95
C ASN A 37 -4.22 7.04 -5.84
N ILE A 38 -4.93 6.30 -4.98
CA ILE A 38 -4.36 5.42 -3.93
C ILE A 38 -3.32 4.46 -4.49
N TYR A 39 -3.52 4.02 -5.73
CA TYR A 39 -2.59 3.21 -6.50
C TYR A 39 -1.20 3.84 -6.63
N ASN A 40 -1.12 5.18 -6.79
CA ASN A 40 0.16 5.89 -6.83
C ASN A 40 0.85 5.90 -5.47
N TYR A 41 0.10 5.99 -4.37
CA TYR A 41 0.68 5.91 -3.03
C TYR A 41 1.20 4.51 -2.72
N ILE A 42 0.46 3.46 -3.09
CA ILE A 42 0.92 2.07 -2.95
C ILE A 42 2.21 1.87 -3.76
N ARG A 43 2.23 2.28 -5.03
CA ARG A 43 3.42 2.17 -5.90
C ARG A 43 4.60 2.99 -5.37
N GLY A 44 4.33 4.21 -4.88
CA GLY A 44 5.31 5.08 -4.25
C GLY A 44 5.90 4.46 -2.99
N ALA A 45 5.07 3.82 -2.16
CA ALA A 45 5.51 3.11 -0.96
C ALA A 45 6.43 1.93 -1.32
N VAL A 46 6.07 1.12 -2.33
CA VAL A 46 6.94 0.03 -2.83
C VAL A 46 8.32 0.58 -3.21
N THR A 47 8.37 1.62 -4.04
CA THR A 47 9.63 2.26 -4.47
C THR A 47 10.41 2.82 -3.27
N HIS A 48 9.71 3.49 -2.34
CA HIS A 48 10.31 4.08 -1.14
C HIS A 48 11.00 3.02 -0.28
N PHE A 49 10.32 1.92 0.04
CA PHE A 49 10.88 0.84 0.85
C PHE A 49 12.00 0.08 0.12
N ARG A 50 11.87 -0.15 -1.20
CA ARG A 50 12.96 -0.71 -2.00
C ARG A 50 14.21 0.17 -1.97
N SER A 51 14.04 1.49 -2.12
CA SER A 51 15.16 2.45 -2.07
C SER A 51 15.83 2.51 -0.69
N GLN A 52 15.11 2.16 0.38
CA GLN A 52 15.66 2.03 1.73
C GLN A 52 16.28 0.66 2.02
N GLY A 53 16.32 -0.26 1.04
CA GLY A 53 16.79 -1.64 1.24
C GLY A 53 15.80 -2.53 2.01
N LYS A 54 14.56 -2.07 2.25
CA LYS A 54 13.50 -2.81 2.94
C LYS A 54 12.65 -3.60 1.93
N ALA A 55 13.30 -4.51 1.21
CA ALA A 55 12.66 -5.30 0.15
C ALA A 55 11.54 -6.22 0.67
N ASP A 56 11.60 -6.68 1.92
CA ASP A 56 10.56 -7.48 2.56
C ASP A 56 9.23 -6.72 2.66
N ILE A 57 9.28 -5.49 3.20
CA ILE A 57 8.10 -4.62 3.33
C ILE A 57 7.53 -4.29 1.95
N ALA A 58 8.40 -3.98 0.98
CA ALA A 58 8.00 -3.74 -0.39
C ALA A 58 7.25 -4.96 -0.98
N GLY A 59 7.81 -6.17 -0.83
CA GLY A 59 7.14 -7.39 -1.28
C GLY A 59 5.80 -7.64 -0.59
N ARG A 60 5.67 -7.27 0.70
CA ARG A 60 4.41 -7.35 1.44
C ARG A 60 3.35 -6.40 0.90
N ILE A 61 3.73 -5.14 0.64
CA ILE A 61 2.86 -4.15 0.01
C ILE A 61 2.38 -4.65 -1.37
N GLU A 62 3.29 -5.21 -2.17
CA GLU A 62 2.96 -5.75 -3.49
C GLU A 62 1.96 -6.91 -3.43
N GLY A 63 2.06 -7.77 -2.41
CA GLY A 63 1.26 -8.99 -2.27
C GLY A 63 0.00 -8.88 -1.41
N VAL A 64 -0.34 -7.70 -0.88
CA VAL A 64 -1.48 -7.56 0.04
C VAL A 64 -2.56 -6.61 -0.44
N TYR A 65 -2.21 -5.60 -1.24
CA TYR A 65 -3.19 -4.64 -1.72
C TYR A 65 -3.87 -5.09 -2.99
N THR A 66 -5.20 -5.06 -2.98
CA THR A 66 -6.06 -5.53 -4.07
C THR A 66 -7.03 -4.44 -4.53
N ASP A 67 -7.43 -4.50 -5.78
CA ASP A 67 -8.53 -3.74 -6.34
C ASP A 67 -9.89 -4.24 -5.79
N GLU A 68 -10.97 -3.51 -6.05
CA GLU A 68 -12.34 -3.95 -5.70
C GLU A 68 -12.74 -5.27 -6.39
N LYS A 69 -12.05 -5.63 -7.48
CA LYS A 69 -12.21 -6.93 -8.17
C LYS A 69 -11.35 -8.06 -7.57
N GLY A 70 -10.63 -7.81 -6.48
CA GLY A 70 -9.72 -8.78 -5.87
C GLY A 70 -8.40 -9.00 -6.63
N LEU A 71 -8.11 -8.18 -7.65
CA LEU A 71 -6.86 -8.23 -8.40
C LEU A 71 -5.77 -7.47 -7.65
N TYR A 72 -4.58 -8.06 -7.51
CA TYR A 72 -3.46 -7.38 -6.87
C TYR A 72 -3.07 -6.10 -7.62
N VAL A 73 -2.97 -5.00 -6.86
CA VAL A 73 -2.65 -3.66 -7.38
C VAL A 73 -1.26 -3.61 -8.00
N TYR A 74 -0.36 -4.46 -7.51
CA TYR A 74 0.99 -4.57 -8.01
C TYR A 74 1.25 -6.02 -8.44
N GLN A 75 1.14 -6.29 -9.74
CA GLN A 75 1.67 -7.51 -10.33
C GLN A 75 3.11 -7.28 -10.77
N LYS A 76 4.03 -8.09 -10.24
CA LYS A 76 5.38 -8.22 -10.76
C LYS A 76 5.26 -8.83 -12.16
N LYS A 77 5.44 -8.02 -13.20
CA LYS A 77 5.54 -8.49 -14.59
C LYS A 77 6.79 -9.36 -14.76
#